data_AF-A0A235BV13-F1
#
_entry.id   AF-A0A235BV13-F1
#
_cell.length_a   1.000
_cell.length_b   1.000
_cell.length_c   1.000
_cell.angle_alpha   90.00
_cell.angle_beta   90.00
_cell.angle_gamma   90.00
#
_symmetry.space_group_name_H-M   'P 1'
#
loop_
_entity.id
_entity.type
_entity.pdbx_description
1 polymer ?
#
loop_
_entity_poly.entity_id
_entity_poly.type
_entity_poly.pdbx_seq_one_letter_code
_entity_poly.pdbx_strand_id
1 'polypeptide(L)'
;MRHREGKIPVYTLALIAVLAVVLFAVEERNKVQIDDPYKSAKVNAAVLCKRGFEVIKDARDSLSLTVDRINDPNGTGLIGPQYSLITEGMSNLTEKLTTLNPNFSAAVVDMLTKCGVKEGDVLAIGWTGSYPAINIAVLAACEVLSLRPIIVTSVSSSMWGANIPSFTYLDMERILYEKGVFSNRSCAASIGGKDDVGIGLSPEGRRLIGETVQRTSVEYIVAKDIEESVKKRLAIYGDSAKIFINVGWGMANIGENQLVPGVNSSTRMLKLKPSCVAKEIADRGIPIINLVSFEKLAREYSLPIAPIPIPAIGVGLLYYKYVYSVPFAIVFILVIGVVLFISLKYEVEHIFRRDR
;
A
#
# COMPACT_ATOMS: atom_id res chain seq x y z
N MET A 1 52.97 1.31 -33.83
CA MET A 1 52.42 2.55 -33.24
C MET A 1 53.57 3.34 -32.63
N ARG A 2 53.68 4.65 -32.87
CA ARG A 2 54.70 5.49 -32.21
C ARG A 2 54.24 5.86 -30.80
N HIS A 3 55.17 5.92 -29.86
CA HIS A 3 54.88 6.42 -28.52
C HIS A 3 54.55 7.91 -28.58
N ARG A 4 53.53 8.33 -27.82
CA ARG A 4 53.11 9.74 -27.78
C ARG A 4 54.02 10.55 -26.85
N GLU A 5 54.56 11.65 -27.37
CA GLU A 5 55.42 12.59 -26.62
C GLU A 5 54.74 13.95 -26.34
N GLY A 6 53.54 14.21 -26.91
CA GLY A 6 52.79 15.47 -26.80
C GLY A 6 51.41 15.37 -26.12
N LYS A 7 50.71 16.51 -25.99
CA LYS A 7 49.35 16.59 -25.40
C LYS A 7 48.30 15.85 -26.26
N ILE A 8 47.24 15.36 -25.61
CA ILE A 8 46.11 14.73 -26.30
C ILE A 8 45.33 15.81 -27.08
N PRO A 9 45.09 15.62 -28.39
CA PRO A 9 44.27 16.51 -29.19
C PRO A 9 42.82 16.50 -28.73
N VAL A 10 42.19 17.67 -28.82
CA VAL A 10 40.79 17.87 -28.43
C VAL A 10 39.84 16.95 -29.21
N TYR A 11 40.10 16.67 -30.49
CA TYR A 11 39.24 15.80 -31.30
C TYR A 11 39.27 14.34 -30.82
N THR A 12 40.41 13.85 -30.30
CA THR A 12 40.50 12.49 -29.73
C THR A 12 39.66 12.41 -28.45
N LEU A 13 39.74 13.43 -27.60
CA LEU A 13 38.91 13.53 -26.39
C LEU A 13 37.41 13.61 -26.74
N ALA A 14 37.05 14.38 -27.77
CA ALA A 14 35.67 14.47 -28.26
C ALA A 14 35.15 13.11 -28.74
N LEU A 15 35.95 12.34 -29.46
CA LEU A 15 35.57 11.01 -29.95
C LEU A 15 35.37 10.01 -28.81
N ILE A 16 36.23 10.05 -27.78
CA ILE A 16 36.07 9.24 -26.57
C ILE A 16 34.81 9.64 -25.80
N ALA A 17 34.52 10.94 -25.69
CA ALA A 17 33.29 11.42 -25.06
C ALA A 17 32.04 10.92 -25.81
N VAL A 18 32.04 11.00 -27.15
CA VAL A 18 30.95 10.46 -27.97
C VAL A 18 30.81 8.95 -27.77
N LEU A 19 31.91 8.19 -27.77
CA LEU A 19 31.89 6.76 -27.49
C LEU A 19 31.30 6.46 -26.11
N ALA A 20 31.70 7.18 -25.07
CA ALA A 20 31.16 7.01 -23.72
C ALA A 20 29.65 7.28 -23.67
N VAL A 21 29.17 8.33 -24.34
CA VAL A 21 27.73 8.64 -24.46
C VAL A 21 26.99 7.53 -25.19
N VAL A 22 27.55 6.98 -26.27
CA VAL A 22 26.95 5.86 -27.00
C VAL A 22 26.87 4.61 -26.12
N LEU A 23 27.95 4.25 -25.43
CA LEU A 23 27.97 3.08 -24.54
C LEU A 23 26.98 3.24 -23.38
N PHE A 24 26.90 4.43 -22.78
CA PHE A 24 25.89 4.74 -21.77
C PHE A 24 24.46 4.63 -22.32
N ALA A 25 24.20 5.14 -23.52
CA ALA A 25 22.89 5.02 -24.16
C ALA A 25 22.52 3.56 -24.48
N VAL A 26 23.49 2.73 -24.85
CA VAL A 26 23.30 1.29 -25.02
C VAL A 26 22.98 0.63 -23.68
N GLU A 27 23.71 0.97 -22.62
CA GLU A 27 23.45 0.43 -21.28
C GLU A 27 22.06 0.78 -20.76
N GLU A 28 21.65 2.04 -20.93
CA GLU A 28 20.35 2.55 -20.50
C GLU A 28 19.18 1.83 -21.20
N ARG A 29 19.37 1.43 -22.46
CA ARG A 29 18.37 0.67 -23.23
C ARG A 29 18.36 -0.82 -22.89
N ASN A 30 19.45 -1.37 -22.36
CA ASN A 30 19.63 -2.80 -22.10
C ASN A 30 19.62 -3.12 -20.59
N LYS A 31 18.81 -2.40 -19.81
CA LYS A 31 18.59 -2.76 -18.40
C LYS A 31 17.96 -4.14 -18.29
N VAL A 32 18.45 -4.91 -17.32
CA VAL A 32 17.96 -6.26 -17.02
C VAL A 32 16.86 -6.16 -15.98
N GLN A 33 15.78 -6.90 -16.20
CA GLN A 33 14.72 -7.05 -15.22
C GLN A 33 15.15 -8.05 -14.15
N ILE A 34 15.17 -7.61 -12.89
CA ILE A 34 15.38 -8.47 -11.73
C ILE A 34 14.10 -8.46 -10.89
N ASP A 35 13.63 -9.65 -10.54
CA ASP A 35 12.47 -9.84 -9.70
C ASP A 35 12.70 -9.27 -8.29
N ASP A 36 11.64 -8.71 -7.71
CA ASP A 36 11.65 -8.31 -6.31
C ASP A 36 11.83 -9.55 -5.42
N PRO A 37 12.63 -9.47 -4.34
CA PRO A 37 12.84 -10.61 -3.43
C PRO A 37 11.54 -11.18 -2.85
N TYR A 38 10.50 -10.35 -2.73
CA TYR A 38 9.19 -10.73 -2.21
C TYR A 38 8.13 -10.87 -3.32
N LYS A 39 8.53 -11.01 -4.59
CA LYS A 39 7.61 -11.10 -5.74
C LYS A 39 6.54 -12.19 -5.54
N SER A 40 6.92 -13.38 -5.06
CA SER A 40 5.98 -14.48 -4.81
C SER A 40 4.92 -14.10 -3.77
N ALA A 41 5.34 -13.54 -2.63
CA ALA A 41 4.43 -13.06 -1.58
C ALA A 41 3.51 -11.94 -2.11
N LYS A 42 4.05 -11.00 -2.87
CA LYS A 42 3.29 -9.91 -3.51
C LYS A 42 2.21 -10.46 -4.45
N VAL A 43 2.55 -11.41 -5.32
CA VAL A 43 1.60 -12.04 -6.26
C VAL A 43 0.53 -12.83 -5.50
N ASN A 44 0.94 -13.64 -4.52
CA ASN A 44 0.00 -14.44 -3.72
C ASN A 44 -0.98 -13.56 -2.94
N ALA A 45 -0.51 -12.44 -2.37
CA ALA A 45 -1.36 -11.49 -1.66
C ALA A 45 -2.38 -10.85 -2.61
N ALA A 46 -1.96 -10.48 -3.83
CA ALA A 46 -2.85 -9.90 -4.83
C ALA A 46 -3.89 -10.90 -5.35
N VAL A 47 -3.52 -12.17 -5.53
CA VAL A 47 -4.46 -13.24 -5.89
C VAL A 47 -5.48 -13.46 -4.77
N LEU A 48 -5.02 -13.53 -3.52
CA LEU A 48 -5.90 -13.73 -2.36
C LEU A 48 -6.84 -12.53 -2.15
N CYS A 49 -6.33 -11.31 -2.34
CA CYS A 49 -7.12 -10.08 -2.30
C CYS A 49 -8.23 -10.08 -3.37
N LYS A 50 -7.89 -10.44 -4.62
CA LYS A 50 -8.87 -10.57 -5.72
C LYS A 50 -9.94 -11.62 -5.41
N ARG A 51 -9.56 -12.78 -4.84
CA ARG A 51 -10.51 -13.79 -4.36
C ARG A 51 -11.44 -13.22 -3.28
N GLY A 52 -10.90 -12.41 -2.37
CA GLY A 52 -11.71 -11.70 -1.37
C GLY A 52 -12.75 -10.78 -2.00
N PHE A 53 -12.38 -10.02 -3.04
CA PHE A 53 -13.31 -9.16 -3.77
C PHE A 53 -14.43 -9.97 -4.43
N GLU A 54 -14.09 -11.07 -5.08
CA GLU A 54 -15.06 -11.98 -5.72
C GLU A 54 -16.05 -12.57 -4.69
N VAL A 55 -15.56 -13.00 -3.52
CA VAL A 55 -16.41 -13.51 -2.44
C VAL A 55 -17.40 -12.45 -1.93
N ILE A 56 -16.97 -11.20 -1.79
CA ILE A 56 -17.86 -10.11 -1.35
C ILE A 56 -18.88 -9.76 -2.42
N LYS A 57 -18.47 -9.75 -3.69
CA LYS A 57 -19.38 -9.56 -4.82
C LYS A 57 -20.49 -10.62 -4.80
N ASP A 58 -20.12 -11.90 -4.71
CA ASP A 58 -21.07 -13.01 -4.70
C ASP A 58 -22.01 -12.94 -3.48
N ALA A 59 -21.50 -12.55 -2.32
CA ALA A 59 -22.32 -12.35 -1.13
C ALA A 59 -23.32 -11.20 -1.30
N ARG A 60 -22.88 -10.08 -1.89
CA ARG A 60 -23.73 -8.94 -2.18
C ARG A 60 -24.85 -9.31 -3.17
N ASP A 61 -24.50 -10.05 -4.22
CA ASP A 61 -25.46 -10.58 -5.20
C ASP A 61 -26.47 -11.53 -4.52
N SER A 62 -26.01 -12.42 -3.63
CA SER A 62 -26.86 -13.35 -2.88
C SER A 62 -27.84 -12.66 -1.93
N LEU A 63 -27.45 -11.50 -1.39
CA LEU A 63 -28.29 -10.65 -0.55
C LEU A 63 -29.24 -9.75 -1.36
N SER A 64 -29.25 -9.87 -2.69
CA SER A 64 -30.03 -9.02 -3.60
C SER A 64 -29.74 -7.51 -3.42
N LEU A 65 -28.50 -7.17 -3.03
CA LEU A 65 -28.07 -5.79 -2.84
C LEU A 65 -27.49 -5.24 -4.14
N THR A 66 -28.29 -4.43 -4.85
CA THR A 66 -27.92 -3.90 -6.17
C THR A 66 -26.53 -3.23 -6.18
N VAL A 67 -25.72 -3.58 -7.17
CA VAL A 67 -24.46 -2.89 -7.50
C VAL A 67 -24.77 -1.75 -8.46
N ASP A 68 -24.46 -0.53 -8.05
CA ASP A 68 -24.58 0.64 -8.91
C ASP A 68 -23.44 0.64 -9.93
N ARG A 69 -23.70 0.16 -11.14
CA ARG A 69 -22.69 0.07 -12.21
C ARG A 69 -22.23 1.42 -12.75
N ILE A 70 -22.94 2.51 -12.45
CA ILE A 70 -22.49 3.85 -12.84
C ILE A 70 -21.32 4.26 -11.94
N ASN A 71 -21.46 4.03 -10.63
CA ASN A 71 -20.44 4.40 -9.64
C ASN A 71 -19.46 3.25 -9.30
N ASP A 72 -19.76 2.01 -9.70
CA ASP A 72 -18.88 0.83 -9.65
C ASP A 72 -18.81 0.16 -11.04
N PRO A 73 -18.08 0.76 -12.00
CA PRO A 73 -18.06 0.31 -13.40
C PRO A 73 -17.44 -1.09 -13.57
N ASN A 74 -16.62 -1.54 -12.62
CA ASN A 74 -16.07 -2.90 -12.62
C ASN A 74 -17.00 -3.92 -11.94
N GLY A 75 -18.13 -3.47 -11.37
CA GLY A 75 -19.12 -4.34 -10.73
C GLY A 75 -18.57 -5.12 -9.54
N THR A 76 -17.65 -4.53 -8.77
CA THR A 76 -16.94 -5.21 -7.68
C THR A 76 -17.81 -5.53 -6.47
N GLY A 77 -18.88 -4.75 -6.26
CA GLY A 77 -19.73 -4.87 -5.09
C GLY A 77 -19.11 -4.29 -3.81
N LEU A 78 -17.93 -3.66 -3.89
CA LEU A 78 -17.24 -3.04 -2.76
C LEU A 78 -17.54 -1.54 -2.59
N ILE A 79 -18.17 -0.93 -3.60
CA ILE A 79 -18.61 0.47 -3.54
C ILE A 79 -20.03 0.54 -2.98
N GLY A 80 -20.19 1.19 -1.83
CA GLY A 80 -21.49 1.46 -1.23
C GLY A 80 -22.19 2.68 -1.83
N PRO A 81 -23.42 3.01 -1.40
CA PRO A 81 -24.10 4.22 -1.83
C PRO A 81 -23.35 5.50 -1.44
N GLN A 82 -23.71 6.60 -2.10
CA GLN A 82 -23.24 7.92 -1.72
C GLN A 82 -23.59 8.26 -0.26
N TYR A 83 -24.81 7.93 0.17
CA TYR A 83 -25.31 8.20 1.51
C TYR A 83 -26.13 7.03 2.07
N SER A 84 -26.05 6.85 3.39
CA SER A 84 -26.89 5.96 4.19
C SER A 84 -26.94 6.48 5.63
N LEU A 85 -27.73 5.81 6.48
CA LEU A 85 -27.83 6.13 7.90
C LEU A 85 -26.53 5.94 8.68
N ILE A 86 -25.54 5.21 8.13
CA ILE A 86 -24.24 4.96 8.76
C ILE A 86 -23.09 5.71 8.05
N THR A 87 -23.40 6.62 7.14
CA THR A 87 -22.42 7.50 6.49
C THR A 87 -21.97 8.58 7.46
N GLU A 88 -20.69 8.60 7.84
CA GLU A 88 -20.14 9.55 8.82
C GLU A 88 -19.36 10.72 8.21
N GLY A 89 -18.91 10.60 6.96
CA GLY A 89 -18.06 11.62 6.35
C GLY A 89 -18.04 11.59 4.83
N MET A 90 -17.55 12.69 4.26
CA MET A 90 -17.37 12.85 2.81
C MET A 90 -16.23 11.97 2.30
N SER A 91 -16.29 11.53 1.04
CA SER A 91 -15.17 10.86 0.38
C SER A 91 -15.24 11.03 -1.14
N ASN A 92 -14.09 10.86 -1.80
CA ASN A 92 -13.96 10.93 -3.24
C ASN A 92 -14.17 9.54 -3.86
N LEU A 93 -15.10 9.42 -4.81
CA LEU A 93 -15.36 8.18 -5.54
C LEU A 93 -14.11 7.69 -6.29
N THR A 94 -13.34 8.60 -6.93
CA THR A 94 -12.09 8.27 -7.63
C THR A 94 -11.09 7.59 -6.69
N GLU A 95 -11.00 8.07 -5.46
CA GLU A 95 -10.13 7.45 -4.46
C GLU A 95 -10.62 6.05 -4.10
N LYS A 96 -11.93 5.83 -3.91
CA LYS A 96 -12.47 4.49 -3.66
C LYS A 96 -12.21 3.54 -4.82
N LEU A 97 -12.50 3.97 -6.05
CA LEU A 97 -12.27 3.17 -7.26
C LEU A 97 -10.79 2.80 -7.42
N THR A 98 -9.88 3.70 -7.04
CA THR A 98 -8.43 3.43 -7.03
C THR A 98 -8.10 2.22 -6.14
N THR A 99 -8.76 2.09 -4.98
CA THR A 99 -8.51 0.98 -4.05
C THR A 99 -8.97 -0.39 -4.54
N LEU A 100 -9.80 -0.45 -5.58
CA LEU A 100 -10.27 -1.72 -6.18
C LEU A 100 -9.19 -2.47 -6.97
N ASN A 101 -7.97 -1.94 -7.02
CA ASN A 101 -6.82 -2.64 -7.59
C ASN A 101 -6.24 -3.65 -6.57
N PRO A 102 -6.34 -4.98 -6.81
CA PRO A 102 -5.85 -5.99 -5.87
C PRO A 102 -4.33 -5.90 -5.63
N ASN A 103 -3.57 -5.26 -6.53
CA ASN A 103 -2.14 -4.99 -6.35
C ASN A 103 -1.82 -4.06 -5.16
N PHE A 104 -2.81 -3.40 -4.55
CA PHE A 104 -2.59 -2.72 -3.26
C PHE A 104 -2.13 -3.68 -2.17
N SER A 105 -2.53 -4.96 -2.20
CA SER A 105 -2.03 -5.95 -1.24
C SER A 105 -0.53 -6.22 -1.42
N ALA A 106 -0.02 -6.19 -2.65
CA ALA A 106 1.41 -6.26 -2.93
C ALA A 106 2.15 -5.01 -2.40
N ALA A 107 1.53 -3.83 -2.44
CA ALA A 107 2.08 -2.62 -1.84
C ALA A 107 2.09 -2.73 -0.31
N VAL A 108 1.07 -3.34 0.31
CA VAL A 108 1.06 -3.61 1.75
C VAL A 108 2.15 -4.63 2.14
N VAL A 109 2.36 -5.69 1.37
CA VAL A 109 3.49 -6.64 1.56
C VAL A 109 4.83 -5.89 1.50
N ASP A 110 5.00 -4.99 0.54
CA ASP A 110 6.22 -4.17 0.42
C ASP A 110 6.43 -3.27 1.65
N MET A 111 5.38 -2.58 2.12
CA MET A 111 5.46 -1.74 3.33
C MET A 111 5.79 -2.56 4.58
N LEU A 112 5.16 -3.74 4.74
CA LEU A 112 5.38 -4.64 5.87
C LEU A 112 6.82 -5.18 5.89
N THR A 113 7.31 -5.65 4.75
CA THR A 113 8.67 -6.20 4.63
C THR A 113 9.73 -5.11 4.83
N LYS A 114 9.49 -3.87 4.39
CA LYS A 114 10.34 -2.69 4.72
C LYS A 114 10.39 -2.39 6.22
N CYS A 115 9.33 -2.69 6.96
CA CYS A 115 9.31 -2.59 8.42
C CYS A 115 9.96 -3.80 9.12
N GLY A 116 10.42 -4.81 8.38
CA GLY A 116 11.18 -5.95 8.92
C GLY A 116 10.34 -6.97 9.67
N VAL A 117 9.03 -7.09 9.36
CA VAL A 117 8.18 -8.14 9.95
C VAL A 117 8.68 -9.54 9.64
N LYS A 118 8.42 -10.46 10.56
CA LYS A 118 8.67 -11.88 10.43
C LYS A 118 7.37 -12.65 10.63
N GLU A 119 7.36 -13.89 10.12
CA GLU A 119 6.30 -14.84 10.39
C GLU A 119 6.00 -14.93 11.90
N GLY A 120 4.71 -14.93 12.26
CA GLY A 120 4.23 -14.99 13.64
C GLY A 120 4.25 -13.66 14.40
N ASP A 121 4.79 -12.58 13.83
CA ASP A 121 4.74 -11.25 14.44
C ASP A 121 3.30 -10.77 14.63
N VAL A 122 3.07 -10.09 15.74
CA VAL A 122 1.75 -9.51 16.09
C VAL A 122 1.65 -8.11 15.52
N LEU A 123 0.53 -7.80 14.88
CA LEU A 123 0.26 -6.46 14.33
C LEU A 123 -0.98 -5.90 15.00
N ALA A 124 -0.93 -4.64 15.43
CA ALA A 124 -2.13 -3.91 15.80
C ALA A 124 -2.73 -3.30 14.54
N ILE A 125 -4.03 -3.51 14.30
CA ILE A 125 -4.70 -2.96 13.12
C ILE A 125 -5.96 -2.22 13.55
N GLY A 126 -6.00 -0.93 13.23
CA GLY A 126 -7.19 -0.11 13.36
C GLY A 126 -7.65 0.33 11.99
N TRP A 127 -8.89 0.03 11.62
CA TRP A 127 -9.45 0.51 10.35
C TRP A 127 -10.90 0.94 10.47
N THR A 128 -11.38 1.64 9.45
CA THR A 128 -12.78 2.02 9.31
C THR A 128 -13.47 1.20 8.22
N GLY A 129 -14.80 1.23 8.19
CA GLY A 129 -15.58 0.69 7.07
C GLY A 129 -15.40 1.45 5.74
N SER A 130 -14.65 2.55 5.73
CA SER A 130 -14.54 3.46 4.57
C SER A 130 -13.80 2.86 3.38
N TYR A 131 -12.89 1.91 3.57
CA TYR A 131 -12.05 1.35 2.50
C TYR A 131 -12.04 -0.19 2.54
N PRO A 132 -13.19 -0.85 2.27
CA PRO A 132 -13.31 -2.31 2.41
C PRO A 132 -12.30 -3.06 1.53
N ALA A 133 -12.02 -2.56 0.32
CA ALA A 133 -11.03 -3.13 -0.59
C ALA A 133 -9.61 -3.14 0.01
N ILE A 134 -9.24 -2.10 0.77
CA ILE A 134 -7.92 -2.02 1.42
C ILE A 134 -7.86 -2.87 2.67
N ASN A 135 -8.95 -2.96 3.44
CA ASN A 135 -8.98 -3.85 4.60
C ASN A 135 -8.78 -5.31 4.16
N ILE A 136 -9.41 -5.73 3.05
CA ILE A 136 -9.18 -7.04 2.40
C ILE A 136 -7.72 -7.17 1.93
N ALA A 137 -7.15 -6.12 1.33
CA ALA A 137 -5.76 -6.13 0.88
C ALA A 137 -4.76 -6.29 2.03
N VAL A 138 -5.04 -5.69 3.19
CA VAL A 138 -4.24 -5.83 4.41
C VAL A 138 -4.36 -7.24 4.96
N LEU A 139 -5.57 -7.79 5.07
CA LEU A 139 -5.78 -9.18 5.50
C LEU A 139 -5.04 -10.17 4.58
N ALA A 140 -5.09 -9.96 3.26
CA ALA A 140 -4.37 -10.81 2.31
C ALA A 140 -2.85 -10.75 2.49
N ALA A 141 -2.29 -9.58 2.78
CA ALA A 141 -0.87 -9.45 3.09
C ALA A 141 -0.51 -10.14 4.43
N CYS A 142 -1.36 -10.01 5.45
CA CYS A 142 -1.16 -10.69 6.73
C CYS A 142 -1.21 -12.22 6.59
N GLU A 143 -2.17 -12.75 5.85
CA GLU A 143 -2.32 -14.20 5.62
C GLU A 143 -1.08 -14.77 4.90
N VAL A 144 -0.65 -14.13 3.81
CA VAL A 144 0.48 -14.62 3.01
C VAL A 144 1.81 -14.53 3.74
N LEU A 145 1.98 -13.53 4.61
CA LEU A 145 3.16 -13.38 5.45
C LEU A 145 3.06 -14.13 6.79
N SER A 146 1.95 -14.87 7.02
CA SER A 146 1.70 -15.61 8.26
C SER A 146 1.83 -14.74 9.52
N LEU A 147 1.27 -13.54 9.46
CA LEU A 147 1.25 -12.55 10.54
C LEU A 147 0.00 -12.72 11.42
N ARG A 148 0.07 -12.25 12.67
CA ARG A 148 -1.03 -12.36 13.64
C ARG A 148 -1.65 -10.99 13.94
N PRO A 149 -2.66 -10.56 13.17
CA PRO A 149 -3.28 -9.25 13.38
C PRO A 149 -4.26 -9.27 14.57
N ILE A 150 -4.16 -8.26 15.44
CA ILE A 150 -5.18 -7.88 16.43
C ILE A 150 -5.94 -6.70 15.84
N ILE A 151 -7.20 -6.92 15.51
CA ILE A 151 -7.97 -6.01 14.65
C ILE A 151 -9.09 -5.34 15.45
N VAL A 152 -9.16 -4.01 15.35
CA VAL A 152 -10.28 -3.21 15.85
C VAL A 152 -10.92 -2.40 14.71
N THR A 153 -12.22 -2.59 14.50
CA THR A 153 -12.98 -1.92 13.43
C THR A 153 -13.83 -0.75 13.95
N SER A 154 -13.70 0.42 13.35
CA SER A 154 -14.72 1.47 13.42
C SER A 154 -15.79 1.19 12.35
N VAL A 155 -17.02 0.86 12.77
CA VAL A 155 -18.05 0.29 11.88
C VAL A 155 -18.62 1.29 10.88
N SER A 156 -18.78 2.55 11.27
CA SER A 156 -19.22 3.59 10.35
C SER A 156 -18.26 3.75 9.17
N SER A 157 -18.76 4.34 8.09
CA SER A 157 -18.04 4.47 6.83
C SER A 157 -18.29 5.84 6.23
N SER A 158 -17.32 6.35 5.48
CA SER A 158 -17.55 7.51 4.62
C SER A 158 -18.37 7.12 3.38
N MET A 159 -18.77 8.14 2.60
CA MET A 159 -19.43 7.94 1.30
C MET A 159 -18.70 6.88 0.48
N TRP A 160 -19.45 6.05 -0.26
CA TRP A 160 -18.92 5.04 -1.18
C TRP A 160 -18.14 3.88 -0.53
N GLY A 161 -17.94 3.86 0.79
CA GLY A 161 -17.35 2.73 1.51
C GLY A 161 -18.35 1.64 1.85
N ALA A 162 -18.10 0.84 2.89
CA ALA A 162 -19.01 -0.20 3.37
C ALA A 162 -20.15 0.39 4.23
N ASN A 163 -20.89 1.32 3.64
CA ASN A 163 -21.94 2.09 4.31
C ASN A 163 -23.36 1.56 4.04
N ILE A 164 -23.54 0.28 3.73
CA ILE A 164 -24.88 -0.33 3.67
C ILE A 164 -25.17 -0.90 5.07
N PRO A 165 -26.21 -0.44 5.81
CA PRO A 165 -26.42 -0.88 7.20
C PRO A 165 -26.59 -2.40 7.40
N SER A 166 -27.14 -3.10 6.41
CA SER A 166 -27.27 -4.56 6.40
C SER A 166 -26.05 -5.31 5.86
N PHE A 167 -25.04 -4.58 5.37
CA PHE A 167 -23.84 -5.13 4.72
C PHE A 167 -22.64 -4.22 4.96
N THR A 168 -22.25 -4.09 6.23
CA THR A 168 -21.10 -3.30 6.67
C THR A 168 -19.80 -4.06 6.43
N TYR A 169 -18.65 -3.42 6.70
CA TYR A 169 -17.37 -4.13 6.62
C TYR A 169 -17.28 -5.31 7.60
N LEU A 170 -17.89 -5.24 8.79
CA LEU A 170 -17.90 -6.39 9.71
C LEU A 170 -18.69 -7.58 9.15
N ASP A 171 -19.77 -7.33 8.40
CA ASP A 171 -20.50 -8.40 7.72
C ASP A 171 -19.66 -9.03 6.61
N MET A 172 -18.99 -8.18 5.81
CA MET A 172 -18.05 -8.62 4.77
C MET A 172 -16.92 -9.47 5.37
N GLU A 173 -16.30 -8.99 6.44
CA GLU A 173 -15.21 -9.66 7.15
C GLU A 173 -15.67 -11.01 7.74
N ARG A 174 -16.85 -11.07 8.37
CA ARG A 174 -17.43 -12.32 8.86
C ARG A 174 -17.59 -13.34 7.73
N ILE A 175 -18.12 -12.92 6.56
CA ILE A 175 -18.29 -13.80 5.39
C ILE A 175 -16.94 -14.31 4.87
N LEU A 176 -15.94 -13.44 4.78
CA LEU A 176 -14.59 -13.82 4.35
C LEU A 176 -13.95 -14.83 5.31
N TYR A 177 -14.15 -14.65 6.62
CA TYR A 177 -13.70 -15.55 7.67
C TYR A 177 -14.41 -16.91 7.59
N GLU A 178 -15.75 -16.91 7.53
CA GLU A 178 -16.56 -18.15 7.47
C GLU A 178 -16.29 -18.97 6.19
N LYS A 179 -15.99 -18.31 5.07
CA LYS A 179 -15.58 -18.98 3.83
C LYS A 179 -14.10 -19.40 3.79
N GLY A 180 -13.35 -19.18 4.87
CA GLY A 180 -11.94 -19.53 4.96
C GLY A 180 -11.04 -18.79 3.97
N VAL A 181 -11.41 -17.57 3.58
CA VAL A 181 -10.54 -16.69 2.78
C VAL A 181 -9.43 -16.13 3.67
N PHE A 182 -9.77 -15.76 4.90
CA PHE A 182 -8.83 -15.27 5.91
C PHE A 182 -9.03 -16.02 7.22
N SER A 183 -7.94 -16.24 7.95
CA SER A 183 -7.94 -16.89 9.27
C SER A 183 -8.14 -15.91 10.42
N ASN A 184 -8.21 -14.60 10.15
CA ASN A 184 -8.34 -13.54 11.13
C ASN A 184 -9.53 -12.62 10.82
N ARG A 185 -10.07 -11.99 11.87
CA ARG A 185 -11.17 -11.01 11.82
C ARG A 185 -11.08 -10.06 13.01
N SER A 186 -11.88 -9.00 13.00
CA SER A 186 -12.02 -8.06 14.11
C SER A 186 -12.33 -8.77 15.42
N CYS A 187 -11.55 -8.47 16.45
CA CYS A 187 -11.81 -8.92 17.82
C CYS A 187 -12.70 -7.93 18.58
N ALA A 188 -12.61 -6.65 18.25
CA ALA A 188 -13.45 -5.60 18.80
C ALA A 188 -13.88 -4.59 17.73
N ALA A 189 -14.95 -3.86 18.01
CA ALA A 189 -15.48 -2.83 17.15
C ALA A 189 -16.07 -1.66 17.93
N SER A 190 -15.97 -0.45 17.37
CA SER A 190 -16.59 0.76 17.89
C SER A 190 -17.59 1.33 16.87
N ILE A 191 -18.34 2.36 17.27
CA ILE A 191 -19.23 3.04 16.33
C ILE A 191 -18.44 3.67 15.18
N GLY A 192 -17.28 4.27 15.46
CA GLY A 192 -16.59 5.11 14.50
C GLY A 192 -17.15 6.54 14.47
N GLY A 193 -16.89 7.23 13.36
CA GLY A 193 -17.28 8.63 13.19
C GLY A 193 -16.50 9.58 14.11
N LYS A 194 -17.01 10.81 14.25
CA LYS A 194 -16.37 11.80 15.10
C LYS A 194 -16.39 11.37 16.57
N ASP A 195 -15.23 11.55 17.21
CA ASP A 195 -14.88 11.10 18.57
C ASP A 195 -15.07 9.60 18.82
N ASP A 196 -15.17 8.79 17.76
CA ASP A 196 -15.41 7.33 17.80
C ASP A 196 -16.71 6.89 18.50
N VAL A 197 -17.57 7.86 18.84
CA VAL A 197 -18.90 7.67 19.45
C VAL A 197 -20.03 7.97 18.46
N GLY A 198 -19.71 8.17 17.18
CA GLY A 198 -20.68 8.42 16.11
C GLY A 198 -21.28 9.83 16.11
N ILE A 199 -20.55 10.86 16.55
CA ILE A 199 -21.02 12.25 16.42
C ILE A 199 -21.27 12.55 14.94
N GLY A 200 -22.46 13.10 14.63
CA GLY A 200 -22.93 13.32 13.25
C GLY A 200 -23.86 12.22 12.72
N LEU A 201 -23.86 11.03 13.32
CA LEU A 201 -24.83 9.98 13.00
C LEU A 201 -26.14 10.19 13.76
N SER A 202 -27.26 9.88 13.10
CA SER A 202 -28.58 9.86 13.74
C SER A 202 -28.65 8.78 14.83
N PRO A 203 -29.59 8.90 15.80
CA PRO A 203 -29.82 7.84 16.79
C PRO A 203 -30.05 6.47 16.12
N GLU A 204 -30.79 6.45 15.01
CA GLU A 204 -31.03 5.24 14.23
C GLU A 204 -29.76 4.68 13.58
N GLY A 205 -28.89 5.53 13.03
CA GLY A 205 -27.60 5.11 12.49
C GLY A 205 -26.72 4.43 13.54
N ARG A 206 -26.67 4.99 14.75
CA ARG A 206 -25.94 4.39 15.89
C ARG A 206 -26.56 3.06 16.33
N ARG A 207 -27.89 2.97 16.33
CA ARG A 207 -28.63 1.73 16.63
C ARG A 207 -28.27 0.62 15.65
N LEU A 208 -28.31 0.90 14.34
CA LEU A 208 -27.95 -0.03 13.27
C LEU A 208 -26.50 -0.51 13.36
N ILE A 209 -25.58 0.37 13.77
CA ILE A 209 -24.19 -0.02 14.03
C ILE A 209 -24.09 -0.95 15.24
N GLY A 210 -24.80 -0.63 16.34
CA GLY A 210 -24.87 -1.52 17.50
C GLY A 210 -25.41 -2.91 17.16
N GLU A 211 -26.47 -3.00 16.35
CA GLU A 211 -27.00 -4.26 15.84
C GLU A 211 -25.97 -5.02 14.97
N THR A 212 -25.18 -4.30 14.18
CA THR A 212 -24.09 -4.86 13.38
C THR A 212 -23.04 -5.53 14.27
N VAL A 213 -22.58 -4.86 15.33
CA VAL A 213 -21.60 -5.42 16.28
C VAL A 213 -22.16 -6.66 16.97
N GLN A 214 -23.43 -6.62 17.40
CA GLN A 214 -24.10 -7.76 18.02
C GLN A 214 -24.21 -8.96 17.06
N ARG A 215 -24.73 -8.77 15.84
CA ARG A 215 -24.93 -9.87 14.88
C ARG A 215 -23.63 -10.47 14.35
N THR A 216 -22.53 -9.73 14.42
CA THR A 216 -21.20 -10.21 14.03
C THR A 216 -20.42 -10.82 15.20
N SER A 217 -20.95 -10.72 16.42
CA SER A 217 -20.37 -11.29 17.65
C SER A 217 -18.93 -10.82 17.89
N VAL A 218 -18.71 -9.51 17.74
CA VAL A 218 -17.43 -8.82 18.00
C VAL A 218 -17.57 -8.03 19.30
N GLU A 219 -16.49 -7.89 20.08
CA GLU A 219 -16.53 -7.10 21.33
C GLU A 219 -16.89 -5.64 21.03
N TYR A 220 -17.89 -5.10 21.74
CA TYR A 220 -18.31 -3.72 21.53
C TYR A 220 -17.55 -2.73 22.41
N ILE A 221 -16.72 -1.89 21.79
CA ILE A 221 -16.07 -0.74 22.43
C ILE A 221 -17.09 0.38 22.58
N VAL A 222 -17.71 0.44 23.75
CA VAL A 222 -18.55 1.57 24.17
C VAL A 222 -17.68 2.56 24.93
N ALA A 223 -17.47 3.75 24.41
CA ALA A 223 -16.69 4.81 25.06
C ALA A 223 -17.52 6.09 25.19
N LYS A 224 -17.23 6.89 26.22
CA LYS A 224 -17.88 8.20 26.43
C LYS A 224 -17.24 9.31 25.60
N ASP A 225 -15.94 9.17 25.31
CA ASP A 225 -15.11 10.13 24.60
C ASP A 225 -13.96 9.42 23.87
N ILE A 226 -13.19 10.20 23.12
CA ILE A 226 -12.06 9.71 22.33
C ILE A 226 -10.95 9.12 23.19
N GLU A 227 -10.69 9.67 24.37
CA GLU A 227 -9.63 9.21 25.28
C GLU A 227 -9.94 7.82 25.82
N GLU A 228 -11.19 7.59 26.24
CA GLU A 228 -11.64 6.28 26.67
C GLU A 228 -11.59 5.25 25.53
N SER A 229 -11.98 5.63 24.31
CA SER A 229 -11.88 4.73 23.14
C SER A 229 -10.42 4.33 22.88
N VAL A 230 -9.51 5.31 22.85
CA VAL A 230 -8.07 5.06 22.64
C VAL A 230 -7.52 4.14 23.72
N LYS A 231 -7.86 4.38 24.99
CA LYS A 231 -7.43 3.53 26.11
C LYS A 231 -7.91 2.08 25.95
N LYS A 232 -9.17 1.87 25.56
CA LYS A 232 -9.73 0.52 25.34
C LYS A 232 -9.04 -0.19 24.17
N ARG A 233 -8.80 0.51 23.05
CA ARG A 233 -8.05 -0.04 21.91
C ARG A 233 -6.64 -0.47 22.30
N LEU A 234 -5.91 0.35 23.05
CA LEU A 234 -4.55 0.01 23.50
C LEU A 234 -4.54 -1.19 24.44
N ALA A 235 -5.55 -1.33 25.30
CA ALA A 235 -5.69 -2.51 26.14
C ALA A 235 -5.92 -3.79 25.31
N ILE A 236 -6.70 -3.70 24.23
CA ILE A 236 -6.94 -4.81 23.30
C ILE A 236 -5.66 -5.18 22.52
N TYR A 237 -4.94 -4.19 21.99
CA TYR A 237 -3.69 -4.44 21.25
C TYR A 237 -2.57 -4.99 22.14
N GLY A 238 -2.53 -4.56 23.41
CA GLY A 238 -1.46 -4.89 24.34
C GLY A 238 -0.09 -4.38 23.88
N ASP A 239 0.97 -4.97 24.43
CA ASP A 239 2.35 -4.51 24.21
C ASP A 239 3.14 -5.38 23.21
N SER A 240 2.51 -6.41 22.64
CA SER A 240 3.19 -7.37 21.76
C SER A 240 3.27 -6.94 20.30
N ALA A 241 2.51 -5.90 19.91
CA ALA A 241 2.43 -5.43 18.53
C ALA A 241 3.79 -4.90 18.04
N LYS A 242 4.23 -5.40 16.89
CA LYS A 242 5.47 -4.97 16.21
C LYS A 242 5.27 -3.81 15.26
N ILE A 243 4.03 -3.65 14.76
CA ILE A 243 3.62 -2.61 13.82
C ILE A 243 2.18 -2.22 14.15
N PHE A 244 1.85 -0.95 13.95
CA PHE A 244 0.47 -0.51 13.83
C PHE A 244 0.10 -0.18 12.39
N ILE A 245 -1.00 -0.74 11.91
CA ILE A 245 -1.58 -0.39 10.62
C ILE A 245 -2.86 0.41 10.87
N ASN A 246 -2.90 1.62 10.34
CA ASN A 246 -4.13 2.40 10.24
C ASN A 246 -4.68 2.32 8.81
N VAL A 247 -6.00 2.12 8.67
CA VAL A 247 -6.70 2.31 7.38
C VAL A 247 -7.84 3.31 7.52
N GLY A 248 -7.81 4.35 6.69
CA GLY A 248 -8.81 5.42 6.73
C GLY A 248 -8.55 6.48 7.79
N TRP A 249 -9.52 7.38 7.98
CA TRP A 249 -9.37 8.60 8.78
C TRP A 249 -10.00 8.50 10.18
N GLY A 250 -9.92 7.32 10.81
CA GLY A 250 -10.51 7.09 12.13
C GLY A 250 -9.87 7.96 13.21
N MET A 251 -10.66 8.82 13.86
CA MET A 251 -10.18 9.77 14.88
C MET A 251 -9.45 9.06 16.03
N ALA A 252 -9.95 7.90 16.49
CA ALA A 252 -9.30 7.15 17.56
C ALA A 252 -7.91 6.61 17.15
N ASN A 253 -7.71 6.34 15.86
CA ASN A 253 -6.44 5.80 15.38
C ASN A 253 -5.38 6.90 15.22
N ILE A 254 -5.71 7.99 14.52
CA ILE A 254 -4.70 8.97 14.08
C ILE A 254 -4.94 10.40 14.62
N GLY A 255 -6.05 10.62 15.32
CA GLY A 255 -6.46 11.93 15.82
C GLY A 255 -6.71 12.93 14.70
N GLU A 256 -6.57 14.21 15.01
CA GLU A 256 -6.62 15.30 14.03
C GLU A 256 -5.34 15.39 13.15
N ASN A 257 -4.33 14.57 13.43
CA ASN A 257 -3.06 14.65 12.74
C ASN A 257 -3.09 13.86 11.43
N GLN A 258 -2.59 14.49 10.37
CA GLN A 258 -2.38 13.81 9.11
C GLN A 258 -1.01 13.12 9.13
N LEU A 259 -0.97 11.90 9.67
CA LEU A 259 0.13 10.99 9.38
C LEU A 259 0.33 10.94 7.86
N VAL A 260 1.57 10.92 7.40
CA VAL A 260 1.81 10.81 5.96
C VAL A 260 1.39 9.42 5.48
N PRO A 261 0.83 9.28 4.27
CA PRO A 261 0.55 7.99 3.68
C PRO A 261 1.79 7.09 3.62
N GLY A 262 1.62 5.80 3.89
CA GLY A 262 2.67 4.78 3.82
C GLY A 262 3.40 4.57 5.15
N VAL A 263 4.68 4.16 5.07
CA VAL A 263 5.49 3.83 6.25
C VAL A 263 5.99 5.10 6.94
N ASN A 264 5.77 5.20 8.25
CA ASN A 264 6.18 6.32 9.09
C ASN A 264 7.33 5.92 10.04
N SER A 265 8.39 6.73 10.07
CA SER A 265 9.55 6.58 10.97
C SER A 265 9.35 7.33 12.29
N SER A 266 10.05 6.90 13.34
CA SER A 266 10.01 7.50 14.70
C SER A 266 10.14 9.03 14.70
N THR A 267 11.05 9.58 13.90
CA THR A 267 11.27 11.02 13.77
C THR A 267 10.07 11.82 13.26
N ARG A 268 9.24 11.23 12.39
CA ARG A 268 8.03 11.88 11.86
C ARG A 268 6.89 11.82 12.86
N MET A 269 6.89 10.80 13.72
CA MET A 269 5.81 10.56 14.68
C MET A 269 5.90 11.42 15.95
N LEU A 270 7.05 12.07 16.20
CA LEU A 270 7.24 13.02 17.31
C LEU A 270 6.26 14.22 17.28
N LYS A 271 5.67 14.53 16.12
CA LYS A 271 4.75 15.66 15.93
C LYS A 271 3.28 15.32 16.19
N LEU A 272 2.96 14.09 16.55
CA LEU A 272 1.60 13.67 16.81
C LEU A 272 1.07 14.35 18.09
N LYS A 273 -0.09 15.00 17.98
CA LYS A 273 -0.87 15.47 19.14
C LYS A 273 -1.26 14.31 20.07
N PRO A 274 -1.44 14.58 21.38
CA PRO A 274 -1.96 13.61 22.35
C PRO A 274 -3.32 13.02 21.97
N SER A 275 -3.66 11.88 22.58
CA SER A 275 -4.99 11.27 22.55
C SER A 275 -5.38 10.54 21.24
N CYS A 276 -4.46 9.80 20.64
CA CYS A 276 -4.77 8.81 19.59
C CYS A 276 -3.88 7.57 19.69
N VAL A 277 -4.35 6.43 19.17
CA VAL A 277 -3.60 5.16 19.21
C VAL A 277 -2.23 5.31 18.54
N ALA A 278 -2.16 6.00 17.41
CA ALA A 278 -0.91 6.21 16.69
C ALA A 278 0.13 6.96 17.52
N LYS A 279 -0.27 7.94 18.33
CA LYS A 279 0.64 8.67 19.22
C LYS A 279 1.23 7.73 20.28
N GLU A 280 0.37 6.97 20.94
CA GLU A 280 0.77 6.04 22.01
C GLU A 280 1.66 4.92 21.49
N ILE A 281 1.41 4.43 20.28
CA ILE A 281 2.25 3.43 19.62
C ILE A 281 3.58 4.04 19.15
N ALA A 282 3.56 5.25 18.61
CA ALA A 282 4.76 5.96 18.20
C ALA A 282 5.72 6.22 19.38
N ASP A 283 5.19 6.57 20.55
CA ASP A 283 5.99 6.81 21.76
C ASP A 283 6.68 5.55 22.28
N ARG A 284 6.17 4.36 21.90
CA ARG A 284 6.83 3.06 22.13
C ARG A 284 7.89 2.71 21.09
N GLY A 285 8.11 3.59 20.10
CA GLY A 285 9.06 3.36 19.00
C GLY A 285 8.57 2.33 17.97
N ILE A 286 7.29 1.99 17.97
CA ILE A 286 6.70 1.01 17.06
C ILE A 286 6.38 1.70 15.72
N PRO A 287 6.80 1.17 14.56
CA PRO A 287 6.52 1.76 13.25
C PRO A 287 5.02 1.73 12.91
N ILE A 288 4.59 2.72 12.14
CA ILE A 288 3.20 2.88 11.71
C ILE A 288 3.10 2.83 10.19
N ILE A 289 2.22 1.99 9.67
CA ILE A 289 1.80 2.01 8.27
C ILE A 289 0.44 2.72 8.21
N ASN A 290 0.41 3.90 7.59
CA ASN A 290 -0.78 4.72 7.50
C ASN A 290 -1.38 4.64 6.08
N LEU A 291 -2.46 3.89 5.93
CA LEU A 291 -3.15 3.66 4.66
C LEU A 291 -4.30 4.66 4.49
N VAL A 292 -3.95 5.83 3.97
CA VAL A 292 -4.86 6.92 3.60
C VAL A 292 -4.39 7.58 2.30
N SER A 293 -5.20 8.44 1.68
CA SER A 293 -4.84 9.17 0.44
C SER A 293 -4.40 8.22 -0.68
N PHE A 294 -5.28 7.30 -1.08
CA PHE A 294 -4.93 6.18 -1.94
C PHE A 294 -4.52 6.56 -3.36
N GLU A 295 -4.92 7.73 -3.85
CA GLU A 295 -4.38 8.27 -5.10
C GLU A 295 -2.87 8.59 -5.00
N LYS A 296 -2.41 9.05 -3.83
CA LYS A 296 -0.99 9.33 -3.58
C LYS A 296 -0.21 8.02 -3.47
N LEU A 297 -0.73 7.06 -2.70
CA LEU A 297 -0.13 5.73 -2.61
C LEU A 297 -0.09 5.02 -3.96
N ALA A 298 -1.15 5.13 -4.77
CA ALA A 298 -1.16 4.58 -6.12
C ALA A 298 -0.02 5.16 -6.97
N ARG A 299 0.18 6.48 -6.97
CA ARG A 299 1.29 7.12 -7.68
C ARG A 299 2.66 6.66 -7.16
N GLU A 300 2.84 6.59 -5.85
CA GLU A 300 4.10 6.14 -5.23
C GLU A 300 4.46 4.71 -5.64
N TYR A 301 3.46 3.82 -5.71
CA TYR A 301 3.62 2.42 -6.11
C TYR A 301 3.43 2.17 -7.61
N SER A 302 3.33 3.23 -8.43
CA SER A 302 3.08 3.15 -9.88
C SER A 302 1.84 2.31 -10.25
N LEU A 303 0.80 2.36 -9.41
CA LEU A 303 -0.50 1.76 -9.65
C LEU A 303 -1.43 2.77 -10.36
N PRO A 304 -2.30 2.32 -11.27
CA PRO A 304 -3.28 3.19 -11.92
C PRO A 304 -4.32 3.72 -10.93
N ILE A 305 -4.78 4.95 -11.19
CA ILE A 305 -5.84 5.63 -10.43
C ILE A 305 -7.19 5.30 -11.06
N ALA A 306 -8.16 4.91 -10.23
CA ALA A 306 -9.51 4.49 -10.62
C ALA A 306 -9.54 3.59 -11.88
N PRO A 307 -8.83 2.45 -11.88
CA PRO A 307 -8.63 1.67 -13.10
C PRO A 307 -9.93 1.01 -13.59
N ILE A 308 -10.18 1.13 -14.89
CA ILE A 308 -11.25 0.44 -15.62
C ILE A 308 -10.62 -0.10 -16.92
N PRO A 309 -10.46 -1.42 -17.10
CA PRO A 309 -10.79 -2.51 -16.16
C PRO A 309 -9.83 -2.62 -14.97
N ILE A 310 -10.13 -3.50 -14.01
CA ILE A 310 -9.21 -3.86 -12.92
C ILE A 310 -7.88 -4.37 -13.49
N PRO A 311 -6.71 -3.89 -13.02
CA PRO A 311 -5.41 -4.27 -13.58
C PRO A 311 -5.05 -5.73 -13.32
N ALA A 312 -4.23 -6.30 -14.20
CA ALA A 312 -3.65 -7.63 -14.02
C ALA A 312 -2.70 -7.68 -12.80
N ILE A 313 -2.60 -8.86 -12.20
CA ILE A 313 -1.71 -9.13 -11.05
C ILE A 313 -0.29 -9.44 -11.57
N GLY A 314 0.73 -9.02 -10.83
CA GLY A 314 2.13 -9.36 -11.14
C GLY A 314 2.81 -8.46 -12.18
N VAL A 315 2.14 -7.37 -12.58
CA VAL A 315 2.64 -6.43 -13.59
C VAL A 315 3.09 -5.11 -12.93
N GLY A 316 4.21 -4.55 -13.41
CA GLY A 316 4.70 -3.24 -12.99
C GLY A 316 5.87 -3.28 -11.99
N LEU A 317 6.40 -2.09 -11.69
CA LEU A 317 7.61 -1.88 -10.89
C LEU A 317 7.52 -2.36 -9.44
N LEU A 318 6.32 -2.74 -8.98
CA LEU A 318 6.10 -3.33 -7.67
C LEU A 318 6.64 -4.77 -7.55
N TYR A 319 6.71 -5.48 -8.68
CA TYR A 319 7.08 -6.89 -8.74
C TYR A 319 8.51 -7.14 -9.23
N TYR A 320 9.11 -6.15 -9.88
CA TYR A 320 10.45 -6.24 -10.45
C TYR A 320 11.06 -4.84 -10.63
N LYS A 321 12.39 -4.78 -10.71
CA LYS A 321 13.14 -3.55 -11.00
C LYS A 321 14.03 -3.75 -12.22
N TYR A 322 14.22 -2.68 -12.99
CA TYR A 322 15.22 -2.64 -14.05
C TYR A 322 16.54 -2.17 -13.47
N VAL A 323 17.58 -2.99 -13.58
CA VAL A 323 18.95 -2.66 -13.14
C VAL A 323 19.91 -2.68 -14.31
N TYR A 324 21.03 -1.96 -14.17
CA TYR A 324 22.11 -2.05 -15.14
C TYR A 324 22.74 -3.44 -15.14
N SER A 325 23.07 -3.94 -16.32
CA SER A 325 23.74 -5.23 -16.49
C SER A 325 25.20 -5.10 -16.07
N VAL A 326 25.58 -5.74 -14.96
CA VAL A 326 26.98 -5.75 -14.49
C VAL A 326 27.95 -6.25 -15.57
N PRO A 327 27.64 -7.31 -16.35
CA PRO A 327 28.49 -7.70 -17.49
C PRO A 327 28.68 -6.59 -18.54
N PHE A 328 27.61 -5.88 -18.93
CA PHE A 328 27.74 -4.78 -19.90
C PHE A 328 28.55 -3.62 -19.32
N ALA A 329 28.30 -3.25 -18.06
CA ALA A 329 29.06 -2.21 -17.38
C ALA A 329 30.56 -2.52 -17.36
N ILE A 330 30.95 -3.76 -17.04
CA ILE A 330 32.35 -4.22 -17.04
C ILE A 330 32.95 -4.12 -18.45
N VAL A 331 32.25 -4.62 -19.47
CA VAL A 331 32.74 -4.57 -20.86
C VAL A 331 32.93 -3.12 -21.31
N PHE A 332 32.00 -2.22 -21.01
CA PHE A 332 32.10 -0.81 -21.40
C PHE A 332 33.24 -0.09 -20.67
N ILE A 333 33.45 -0.37 -19.38
CA ILE A 333 34.60 0.15 -18.63
C ILE A 333 35.92 -0.33 -19.24
N LEU A 334 36.01 -1.60 -19.61
CA LEU A 334 37.21 -2.15 -20.26
C LEU A 334 37.46 -1.52 -21.63
N VAL A 335 36.43 -1.37 -22.45
CA VAL A 335 36.54 -0.71 -23.78
C VAL A 335 37.03 0.72 -23.63
N ILE A 336 36.41 1.51 -22.74
CA ILE A 336 36.84 2.89 -22.46
C ILE A 336 38.27 2.90 -21.94
N GLY A 337 38.62 2.02 -21.00
CA GLY A 337 39.96 1.90 -20.43
C GLY A 337 41.03 1.57 -21.47
N VAL A 338 40.76 0.64 -22.39
CA VAL A 338 41.66 0.28 -23.49
C VAL A 338 41.81 1.45 -24.47
N VAL A 339 40.71 2.09 -24.86
CA VAL A 339 40.75 3.25 -25.78
C VAL A 339 41.54 4.41 -25.15
N LEU A 340 41.34 4.68 -23.86
CA LEU A 340 42.11 5.68 -23.12
C LEU A 340 43.58 5.30 -23.04
N PHE A 341 43.90 4.05 -22.68
CA PHE A 341 45.28 3.57 -22.60
C PHE A 341 46.00 3.71 -23.94
N ILE A 342 45.38 3.27 -25.04
CA ILE A 342 45.93 3.40 -26.39
C ILE A 342 46.11 4.89 -26.75
N SER A 343 45.11 5.72 -26.48
CA SER A 343 45.15 7.17 -26.77
C SER A 343 46.20 7.92 -25.95
N LEU A 344 46.51 7.44 -24.74
CA LEU A 344 47.56 8.01 -23.87
C LEU A 344 48.96 7.54 -24.30
N LYS A 345 49.13 6.26 -24.60
CA LYS A 345 50.44 5.65 -24.89
C LYS A 345 50.92 5.88 -26.33
N TYR A 346 50.00 5.96 -27.29
CA TYR A 346 50.32 5.90 -28.72
C TYR A 346 49.73 7.06 -29.52
N GLU A 347 50.44 7.51 -30.55
CA GLU A 347 49.91 8.45 -31.53
C GLU A 347 48.94 7.76 -32.48
N VAL A 348 47.64 7.88 -32.16
CA VAL A 348 46.55 7.31 -32.97
C VAL A 348 46.33 8.10 -34.28
N GLU A 349 46.90 9.32 -34.40
CA GLU A 349 46.71 10.22 -35.55
C GLU A 349 47.22 9.63 -36.87
N HIS A 350 48.27 8.83 -36.83
CA HIS A 350 48.86 8.20 -38.03
C HIS A 350 47.96 7.13 -38.67
N ILE A 351 46.97 6.62 -37.95
CA ILE A 351 46.03 5.60 -38.47
C ILE A 351 44.96 6.24 -39.35
N PHE A 352 44.53 7.46 -39.04
CA PHE A 352 43.54 8.19 -39.83
C PHE A 352 44.14 9.09 -40.93
N ARG A 353 45.46 9.31 -40.92
CA ARG A 353 46.19 10.14 -41.90
C ARG A 353 46.87 9.35 -43.03
N ARG A 354 46.67 8.04 -43.13
CA ARG A 354 47.41 7.20 -44.11
C ARG A 354 46.88 7.28 -45.55
N ASP A 355 45.75 7.95 -45.79
CA ASP A 355 45.15 8.13 -47.12
C ASP A 355 44.96 9.61 -47.53
N ARG A 356 45.95 10.48 -47.26
CA ARG A 356 46.03 11.79 -47.94
C ARG A 356 47.41 12.04 -48.50
#